data_AF-A0A954CP58-F1
#
_entry.id   AF-A0A954CP58-F1
#
_cell.length_a   1.000
_cell.length_b   1.000
_cell.length_c   1.000
_cell.angle_alpha   90.00
_cell.angle_beta   90.00
_cell.angle_gamma   90.00
#
_symmetry.space_group_name_H-M   'P 1'
#
loop_
_entity.id
_entity.type
_entity.pdbx_description
1 polymer ?
#
loop_
_entity_poly.entity_id
_entity_poly.type
_entity_poly.pdbx_seq_one_letter_code
_entity_poly.pdbx_strand_id
1 'polypeptide(L)'
;IVSGGIVVVLLQWKRPLHEGVERIEKTDLRAVMRLALIGLIVLPLMPDVSYGPYGVVNPFDIWLIVVLVCGISLGAYLAERFLGGGTGVLVSGILGGLISSTATSVSHARFSRRSPAAAGSSAAIIAIASTVVFVRIFAEVAVVQPQLVLPMAPQLGAMTALMAIVSAWLFWRGAHVAARVDVSGDPLELRSAVAFGLLYVLVLLGVAAVREHFGEGALYTVAAISGLTDVDAITLSTAQMIGESRIDLDTGWRMIVIGAIANLGFKAGIVATLGDRRMKHLVGIGFGVAIAGGLALVLLWPSTGS
;
A
#
# COMPACT_ATOMS: atom_id res chain seq x y z
N ILE A 1 -3.32 38.52 18.31
CA ILE A 1 -1.89 38.59 17.89
C ILE A 1 -1.51 37.37 17.05
N VAL A 2 -1.70 36.14 17.55
CA VAL A 2 -1.41 34.89 16.81
C VAL A 2 -2.20 34.77 15.50
N SER A 3 -3.50 35.08 15.51
CA SER A 3 -4.35 35.09 14.30
C SER A 3 -3.91 36.14 13.26
N GLY A 4 -3.49 37.32 13.72
CA GLY A 4 -2.95 38.37 12.84
C GLY A 4 -1.60 37.98 12.23
N GLY A 5 -0.72 37.33 13.00
CA GLY A 5 0.53 36.78 12.48
C GLY A 5 0.32 35.69 11.43
N ILE A 6 -0.62 34.78 11.65
CA ILE A 6 -1.00 33.74 10.68
C ILE A 6 -1.53 34.36 9.38
N VAL A 7 -2.37 35.40 9.45
CA VAL A 7 -2.90 36.09 8.27
C VAL A 7 -1.80 36.82 7.49
N VAL A 8 -0.84 37.45 8.17
CA VAL A 8 0.32 38.11 7.52
C VAL A 8 1.24 37.10 6.85
N VAL A 9 1.50 35.96 7.50
CA VAL A 9 2.30 34.86 6.91
C VAL A 9 1.58 34.24 5.69
N LEU A 10 0.27 34.01 5.77
CA LEU A 10 -0.55 33.56 4.65
C LEU A 10 -0.56 34.57 3.48
N LEU A 11 -0.62 35.87 3.78
CA LEU A 11 -0.55 36.93 2.78
C LEU A 11 0.84 37.05 2.15
N GLN A 12 1.91 36.79 2.91
CA GLN A 12 3.28 36.80 2.41
C GLN A 12 3.53 35.63 1.44
N TRP A 13 2.91 34.48 1.69
CA TRP A 13 2.96 33.31 0.81
C TRP A 13 1.93 33.34 -0.33
N LYS A 14 1.12 34.41 -0.43
CA LYS A 14 0.04 34.52 -1.43
C LYS A 14 0.53 34.41 -2.88
N ARG A 15 1.70 34.96 -3.22
CA ARG A 15 2.29 34.88 -4.57
C ARG A 15 2.79 33.49 -4.92
N PRO A 16 3.63 32.81 -4.12
CA PRO A 16 4.03 31.43 -4.38
C PRO A 16 2.85 30.44 -4.31
N LEU A 17 1.82 30.71 -3.49
CA LEU A 17 0.58 29.95 -3.51
C LEU A 17 -0.23 30.18 -4.79
N HIS A 18 -0.31 31.40 -5.32
CA HIS A 18 -0.98 31.67 -6.60
C HIS A 18 -0.24 31.04 -7.79
N GLU A 19 1.09 31.16 -7.85
CA GLU A 19 1.91 30.53 -8.89
C GLU A 19 1.92 28.99 -8.77
N GLY A 20 1.84 28.45 -7.55
CA GLY A 20 1.66 27.03 -7.29
C GLY A 20 0.27 26.53 -7.70
N VAL A 21 -0.79 27.30 -7.42
CA VAL A 21 -2.17 27.00 -7.80
C VAL A 21 -2.38 27.09 -9.31
N GLU A 22 -1.68 27.98 -10.03
CA GLU A 22 -1.70 28.03 -11.50
C GLU A 22 -1.09 26.79 -12.18
N ARG A 23 -0.21 26.04 -11.48
CA ARG A 23 0.34 24.75 -11.95
C ARG A 23 -0.53 23.53 -11.58
N ILE A 24 -1.47 23.71 -10.66
CA ILE A 24 -2.37 22.68 -10.13
C ILE A 24 -3.62 22.63 -11.03
N GLU A 25 -3.91 21.47 -11.61
CA GLU A 25 -5.08 21.33 -12.45
C GLU A 25 -6.35 21.32 -11.59
N LYS A 26 -7.50 21.68 -12.18
CA LYS A 26 -8.80 21.65 -11.48
C LYS A 26 -9.10 20.27 -10.87
N THR A 27 -8.49 19.21 -11.38
CA THR A 27 -8.63 17.84 -10.88
C THR A 27 -7.88 17.62 -9.58
N ASP A 28 -6.64 18.12 -9.46
CA ASP A 28 -5.81 18.03 -8.26
C ASP A 28 -6.45 18.78 -7.08
N LEU A 29 -6.94 19.99 -7.32
CA LEU A 29 -7.60 20.79 -6.29
C LEU A 29 -8.87 20.09 -5.78
N ARG A 30 -9.63 19.48 -6.70
CA ARG A 30 -10.81 18.68 -6.32
C ARG A 30 -10.41 17.47 -5.49
N ALA A 31 -9.30 16.81 -5.79
CA ALA A 31 -8.80 15.67 -5.02
C ALA A 31 -8.38 16.07 -3.60
N VAL A 32 -7.63 17.17 -3.44
CA VAL A 32 -7.26 17.73 -2.13
C VAL A 32 -8.49 18.15 -1.33
N MET A 33 -9.43 18.85 -1.96
CA MET A 33 -10.67 19.29 -1.29
C MET A 33 -11.55 18.12 -0.87
N ARG A 34 -11.62 17.05 -1.69
CA ARG A 34 -12.33 15.82 -1.33
C ARG A 34 -11.66 15.10 -0.16
N LEU A 35 -10.33 14.98 -0.14
CA LEU A 35 -9.59 14.41 0.99
C LEU A 35 -9.85 15.21 2.28
N ALA A 36 -9.80 16.54 2.20
CA ALA A 36 -10.12 17.41 3.32
C ALA A 36 -11.57 17.23 3.79
N LEU A 37 -12.53 17.09 2.87
CA LEU A 37 -13.92 16.81 3.22
C LEU A 37 -14.06 15.48 3.98
N ILE A 38 -13.50 14.38 3.47
CA ILE A 38 -13.64 13.07 4.11
C ILE A 38 -12.86 12.98 5.43
N GLY A 39 -11.71 13.65 5.54
CA GLY A 39 -10.83 13.57 6.72
C GLY A 39 -11.09 14.60 7.81
N LEU A 40 -11.46 15.84 7.47
CA LEU A 40 -11.65 16.92 8.44
C LEU A 40 -13.11 17.17 8.79
N ILE A 41 -14.05 16.72 7.96
CA ILE A 41 -15.48 16.92 8.19
C ILE A 41 -16.15 15.58 8.51
N VAL A 42 -16.03 14.58 7.62
CA VAL A 42 -16.76 13.32 7.80
C VAL A 42 -16.19 12.47 8.93
N LEU A 43 -14.86 12.31 9.02
CA LEU A 43 -14.22 11.52 10.07
C LEU A 43 -14.62 11.94 11.51
N PRO A 44 -14.53 13.22 11.92
CA PRO A 44 -14.92 13.62 13.28
C PRO A 44 -16.42 13.54 13.55
N LEU A 45 -17.25 13.36 12.51
CA LEU A 45 -18.69 13.11 12.66
C LEU A 45 -19.01 11.63 12.88
N MET A 46 -18.06 10.71 12.63
CA MET A 46 -18.29 9.28 12.80
C MET A 46 -18.29 8.90 14.28
N PRO A 47 -19.24 8.05 14.73
CA PRO A 47 -19.28 7.59 16.10
C PRO A 47 -18.09 6.66 16.40
N ASP A 48 -17.39 6.95 17.49
CA ASP A 48 -16.28 6.13 18.01
C ASP A 48 -16.80 5.08 18.99
N VAL A 49 -17.64 4.17 18.46
CA VAL A 49 -18.25 3.08 19.22
C VAL A 49 -18.33 1.85 18.34
N SER A 50 -17.97 0.68 18.85
CA SER A 50 -18.06 -0.57 18.11
C SER A 50 -19.49 -1.11 18.05
N TYR A 51 -19.95 -1.45 16.85
CA TYR A 51 -21.26 -2.02 16.54
C TYR A 51 -21.13 -3.45 15.97
N GLY A 52 -22.29 -4.07 15.69
CA GLY A 52 -22.41 -5.33 14.95
C GLY A 52 -22.13 -6.59 15.77
N PRO A 53 -22.26 -7.78 15.15
CA PRO A 53 -21.86 -9.04 15.77
C PRO A 53 -20.40 -8.96 16.22
N TYR A 54 -20.09 -9.47 17.42
CA TYR A 54 -18.75 -9.47 18.03
C TYR A 54 -18.20 -8.10 18.50
N GLY A 55 -18.93 -7.00 18.30
CA GLY A 55 -18.50 -5.67 18.74
C GLY A 55 -17.16 -5.24 18.14
N VAL A 56 -16.94 -5.57 16.86
CA VAL A 56 -15.69 -5.34 16.13
C VAL A 56 -15.78 -4.22 15.09
N VAL A 57 -16.98 -3.73 14.79
CA VAL A 57 -17.20 -2.77 13.69
C VAL A 57 -17.28 -1.36 14.25
N ASN A 58 -16.17 -0.62 14.27
CA ASN A 58 -16.15 0.79 14.70
C ASN A 58 -16.17 1.76 13.48
N PRO A 59 -17.24 2.55 13.27
CA PRO A 59 -17.36 3.49 12.15
C PRO A 59 -16.23 4.51 12.08
N PHE A 60 -15.73 4.99 13.23
CA PHE A 60 -14.61 5.92 13.27
C PHE A 60 -13.34 5.26 12.71
N ASP A 61 -13.00 4.06 13.19
CA ASP A 61 -11.81 3.32 12.73
C ASP A 61 -11.88 2.94 11.25
N ILE A 62 -13.05 2.47 10.80
CA ILE A 62 -13.31 2.16 9.38
C ILE A 62 -13.05 3.40 8.53
N TRP A 63 -13.58 4.56 8.95
CA TRP A 63 -13.45 5.79 8.20
C TRP A 63 -12.03 6.37 8.25
N LEU A 64 -11.33 6.21 9.37
CA LEU A 64 -9.92 6.60 9.52
C LEU A 64 -9.05 5.89 8.49
N ILE A 65 -9.26 4.58 8.30
CA ILE A 65 -8.55 3.80 7.28
C ILE A 65 -8.82 4.35 5.87
N VAL A 66 -10.07 4.67 5.55
CA VAL A 66 -10.44 5.27 4.25
C VAL A 66 -9.68 6.59 4.02
N VAL A 67 -9.60 7.44 5.04
CA VAL A 67 -8.88 8.72 4.97
C VAL A 67 -7.38 8.50 4.77
N LEU A 68 -6.77 7.56 5.51
CA LEU A 68 -5.35 7.26 5.41
C LEU A 68 -4.97 6.74 4.03
N VAL A 69 -5.71 5.77 3.49
CA VAL A 69 -5.46 5.22 2.15
C VAL A 69 -5.56 6.32 1.09
N CYS A 70 -6.63 7.11 1.12
CA CYS A 70 -6.78 8.25 0.20
C CYS A 70 -5.66 9.29 0.34
N GLY A 71 -5.22 9.57 1.57
CA GLY A 71 -4.16 10.53 1.84
C GLY A 71 -2.82 10.11 1.26
N ILE A 72 -2.45 8.84 1.44
CA ILE A 72 -1.21 8.27 0.90
C ILE A 72 -1.26 8.28 -0.64
N SER A 73 -2.36 7.84 -1.25
CA SER A 73 -2.52 7.85 -2.72
C SER A 73 -2.46 9.26 -3.32
N LEU A 74 -3.10 10.25 -2.67
CA LEU A 74 -3.03 11.63 -3.13
C LEU A 74 -1.63 12.22 -2.99
N GLY A 75 -0.95 11.94 -1.86
CA GLY A 75 0.43 12.36 -1.65
C GLY A 75 1.37 11.81 -2.72
N ALA A 76 1.18 10.55 -3.10
CA ALA A 76 1.91 9.89 -4.18
C ALA A 76 1.70 10.56 -5.54
N TYR A 77 0.44 10.83 -5.90
CA TYR A 77 0.06 11.51 -7.14
C TYR A 77 0.68 12.91 -7.23
N LEU A 78 0.60 13.68 -6.14
CA LEU A 78 1.18 15.02 -6.09
C LEU A 78 2.71 14.95 -6.21
N ALA A 79 3.37 14.00 -5.55
CA ALA A 79 4.80 13.80 -5.66
C ALA A 79 5.24 13.56 -7.11
N GLU A 80 4.53 12.71 -7.86
CA GLU A 80 4.79 12.49 -9.29
C GLU A 80 4.71 13.80 -10.10
N ARG A 81 3.62 14.55 -9.89
CA ARG A 81 3.37 15.79 -10.63
C ARG A 81 4.45 16.85 -10.37
N PHE A 82 4.98 16.94 -9.16
CA PHE A 82 6.06 17.87 -8.82
C PHE A 82 7.45 17.41 -9.28
N LEU A 83 7.67 16.10 -9.43
CA LEU A 83 8.98 15.54 -9.81
C LEU A 83 9.28 15.63 -11.32
N GLY A 84 8.28 15.91 -12.17
CA GLY A 84 8.46 16.18 -13.60
C GLY A 84 8.79 14.90 -14.42
N GLY A 85 7.97 14.62 -15.43
CA GLY A 85 7.92 13.36 -16.21
C GLY A 85 9.15 12.99 -17.08
N GLY A 86 10.34 12.92 -16.48
CA GLY A 86 11.57 12.35 -17.04
C GLY A 86 11.95 11.07 -16.31
N THR A 87 11.09 10.07 -16.33
CA THR A 87 11.07 9.04 -15.29
C THR A 87 11.92 7.81 -15.68
N GLY A 88 13.10 7.69 -15.07
CA GLY A 88 13.89 6.45 -15.10
C GLY A 88 13.17 5.30 -14.37
N VAL A 89 13.57 4.06 -14.65
CA VAL A 89 12.98 2.82 -14.10
C VAL A 89 12.75 2.88 -12.59
N LEU A 90 13.69 3.47 -11.83
CA LEU A 90 13.59 3.61 -10.38
C LEU A 90 12.43 4.53 -9.96
N VAL A 91 12.36 5.72 -10.55
CA VAL A 91 11.35 6.72 -10.22
C VAL A 91 9.96 6.23 -10.64
N SER A 92 9.86 5.59 -11.81
CA SER A 92 8.62 4.96 -12.29
C SER A 92 8.12 3.87 -11.35
N GLY A 93 9.03 3.04 -10.83
CA GLY A 93 8.71 2.02 -9.84
C GLY A 93 8.25 2.61 -8.52
N ILE A 94 8.95 3.62 -8.00
CA ILE A 94 8.61 4.23 -6.70
C ILE A 94 7.24 4.90 -6.78
N LEU A 95 7.03 5.77 -7.78
CA LEU A 95 5.78 6.50 -7.95
C LEU A 95 4.62 5.55 -8.24
N GLY A 96 4.83 4.59 -9.15
CA GLY A 96 3.84 3.56 -9.42
C GLY A 96 3.46 2.74 -8.19
N GLY A 97 4.44 2.43 -7.33
CA GLY A 97 4.21 1.75 -6.05
C GLY A 97 3.43 2.58 -5.03
N LEU A 98 3.71 3.89 -4.95
CA LEU A 98 3.04 4.81 -4.04
C LEU A 98 1.58 5.08 -4.49
N ILE A 99 1.32 5.16 -5.80
CA ILE A 99 -0.02 5.41 -6.34
C ILE A 99 -0.84 4.12 -6.34
N SER A 100 -0.37 3.10 -7.05
CA SER A 100 -1.02 1.79 -7.14
C SER A 100 -0.07 0.75 -7.72
N SER A 101 0.55 -0.05 -6.85
CA SER A 101 1.43 -1.15 -7.28
C SER A 101 0.71 -2.17 -8.17
N THR A 102 -0.61 -2.32 -8.01
CA THR A 102 -1.45 -3.22 -8.83
C THR A 102 -1.69 -2.64 -10.22
N ALA A 103 -2.11 -1.37 -10.34
CA ALA A 103 -2.29 -0.73 -11.64
C ALA A 103 -0.98 -0.66 -12.43
N THR A 104 0.12 -0.33 -11.74
CA THR A 104 1.49 -0.39 -12.26
C THR A 104 1.81 -1.77 -12.81
N SER A 105 1.46 -2.84 -12.07
CA SER A 105 1.68 -4.21 -12.51
C SER A 105 0.92 -4.57 -13.79
N VAL A 106 -0.36 -4.21 -13.86
CA VAL A 106 -1.19 -4.46 -15.05
C VAL A 106 -0.67 -3.68 -16.26
N SER A 107 -0.37 -2.40 -16.09
CA SER A 107 0.08 -1.51 -17.16
C SER A 107 1.41 -1.99 -17.75
N HIS A 108 2.41 -2.24 -16.89
CA HIS A 108 3.73 -2.68 -17.32
C HIS A 108 3.75 -4.12 -17.84
N ALA A 109 2.88 -5.01 -17.34
CA ALA A 109 2.69 -6.32 -17.93
C ALA A 109 2.20 -6.20 -19.38
N ARG A 110 1.13 -5.44 -19.63
CA ARG A 110 0.61 -5.22 -21.00
C ARG A 110 1.61 -4.52 -21.90
N PHE A 111 2.34 -3.53 -21.38
CA PHE A 111 3.36 -2.80 -22.13
C PHE A 111 4.49 -3.71 -22.57
N SER A 112 5.01 -4.57 -21.68
CA SER A 112 6.05 -5.53 -22.03
C SER A 112 5.67 -6.45 -23.19
N ARG A 113 4.38 -6.81 -23.30
CA ARG A 113 3.88 -7.67 -24.37
C ARG A 113 3.83 -6.98 -25.72
N ARG A 114 3.60 -5.66 -25.73
CA ARG A 114 3.65 -4.83 -26.95
C ARG A 114 5.09 -4.49 -27.35
N SER A 115 5.95 -4.34 -26.35
CA SER A 115 7.35 -3.94 -26.51
C SER A 115 8.28 -4.89 -25.75
N PRO A 116 8.65 -6.07 -26.32
CA PRO A 116 9.47 -7.06 -25.62
C PRO A 116 10.83 -6.55 -25.14
N ALA A 117 11.39 -5.56 -25.83
CA ALA A 117 12.62 -4.86 -25.41
C ALA A 117 12.50 -4.19 -24.04
N ALA A 118 11.29 -3.79 -23.62
CA ALA A 118 11.02 -3.16 -22.33
C ALA A 118 10.66 -4.15 -21.21
N ALA A 119 10.70 -5.46 -21.47
CA ALA A 119 10.35 -6.49 -20.48
C ALA A 119 11.20 -6.44 -19.21
N GLY A 120 12.51 -6.18 -19.35
CA GLY A 120 13.43 -6.05 -18.21
C GLY A 120 13.09 -4.85 -17.33
N SER A 121 12.99 -3.66 -17.94
CA SER A 121 12.59 -2.42 -17.27
C SER A 121 11.22 -2.54 -16.58
N SER A 122 10.26 -3.17 -17.25
CA SER A 122 8.91 -3.39 -16.72
C SER A 122 8.90 -4.32 -15.50
N ALA A 123 9.71 -5.39 -15.52
CA ALA A 123 9.87 -6.26 -14.36
C ALA A 123 10.49 -5.51 -13.17
N ALA A 124 11.52 -4.69 -13.41
CA ALA A 124 12.16 -3.88 -12.38
C ALA A 124 11.19 -2.85 -11.79
N ILE A 125 10.41 -2.15 -12.61
CA ILE A 125 9.39 -1.19 -12.16
C ILE A 125 8.38 -1.87 -11.21
N ILE A 126 7.86 -3.04 -11.59
CA ILE A 126 6.90 -3.78 -10.76
C ILE A 126 7.52 -4.23 -9.43
N ALA A 127 8.78 -4.66 -9.45
CA ALA A 127 9.47 -5.10 -8.24
C ALA A 127 9.73 -3.92 -7.29
N ILE A 128 10.20 -2.79 -7.81
CA ILE A 128 10.38 -1.56 -7.04
C ILE A 128 9.03 -1.10 -6.48
N ALA A 129 7.97 -1.08 -7.31
CA ALA A 129 6.62 -0.74 -6.87
C ALA A 129 6.10 -1.67 -5.76
N SER A 130 6.48 -2.95 -5.80
CA SER A 130 6.12 -3.92 -4.75
C SER A 130 6.98 -3.77 -3.49
N THR A 131 8.22 -3.29 -3.62
CA THR A 131 9.08 -2.94 -2.48
C THR A 131 8.52 -1.76 -1.71
N VAL A 132 7.99 -0.75 -2.43
CA VAL A 132 7.31 0.41 -1.82
C VAL A 132 6.16 -0.01 -0.91
N VAL A 133 5.42 -1.06 -1.25
CA VAL A 133 4.33 -1.57 -0.40
C VAL A 133 4.86 -1.94 0.99
N PHE A 134 6.03 -2.57 1.10
CA PHE A 134 6.60 -2.88 2.41
C PHE A 134 7.02 -1.63 3.20
N VAL A 135 7.48 -0.59 2.52
CA VAL A 135 7.72 0.72 3.15
C VAL A 135 6.41 1.35 3.64
N ARG A 136 5.32 1.19 2.88
CA ARG A 136 3.99 1.67 3.28
C ARG A 136 3.46 0.93 4.50
N ILE A 137 3.67 -0.38 4.61
CA ILE A 137 3.31 -1.16 5.81
C ILE A 137 3.92 -0.52 7.07
N PHE A 138 5.19 -0.13 7.03
CA PHE A 138 5.83 0.56 8.16
C PHE A 138 5.15 1.89 8.49
N ALA A 139 4.84 2.70 7.48
CA ALA A 139 4.15 3.98 7.68
C ALA A 139 2.74 3.79 8.24
N GLU A 140 2.00 2.80 7.76
CA GLU A 140 0.65 2.46 8.19
C GLU A 140 0.65 1.99 9.65
N VAL A 141 1.55 1.08 10.02
CA VAL A 141 1.74 0.66 11.42
C VAL A 141 2.14 1.85 12.29
N ALA A 142 3.04 2.72 11.82
CA ALA A 142 3.49 3.88 12.58
C ALA A 142 2.38 4.90 12.87
N VAL A 143 1.42 5.05 11.96
CA VAL A 143 0.30 5.97 12.12
C VAL A 143 -0.78 5.39 13.03
N VAL A 144 -1.11 4.11 12.87
CA VAL A 144 -2.21 3.47 13.63
C VAL A 144 -1.76 3.04 15.03
N GLN A 145 -0.59 2.41 15.14
CA GLN A 145 -0.03 1.93 16.40
C GLN A 145 1.49 2.19 16.44
N PRO A 146 1.92 3.44 16.74
CA PRO A 146 3.34 3.82 16.74
C PRO A 146 4.24 2.91 17.60
N GLN A 147 3.68 2.38 18.68
CA GLN A 147 4.34 1.47 19.62
C GLN A 147 4.70 0.09 19.02
N LEU A 148 4.05 -0.33 17.93
CA LEU A 148 4.30 -1.62 17.27
C LEU A 148 5.43 -1.57 16.23
N VAL A 149 5.87 -0.36 15.84
CA VAL A 149 6.90 -0.19 14.80
C VAL A 149 8.21 -0.87 15.19
N LEU A 150 8.71 -0.60 16.40
CA LEU A 150 10.00 -1.13 16.84
C LEU A 150 9.95 -2.66 17.09
N PRO A 151 8.91 -3.22 17.73
CA PRO A 151 8.76 -4.67 17.87
C PRO A 151 8.62 -5.45 16.56
N MET A 152 8.00 -4.85 15.52
CA MET A 152 7.80 -5.50 14.21
C MET A 152 8.92 -5.22 13.20
N ALA A 153 9.83 -4.30 13.51
CA ALA A 153 10.88 -3.86 12.60
C ALA A 153 11.81 -4.98 12.11
N PRO A 154 12.25 -5.94 12.95
CA PRO A 154 13.12 -7.03 12.47
C PRO A 154 12.46 -7.87 11.37
N GLN A 155 11.20 -8.26 11.56
CA GLN A 155 10.46 -9.16 10.69
C GLN A 155 10.07 -8.47 9.38
N LEU A 156 9.45 -7.30 9.48
CA LEU A 156 9.05 -6.50 8.31
C LEU A 156 10.27 -5.94 7.57
N GLY A 157 11.33 -5.61 8.31
CA GLY A 157 12.60 -5.10 7.76
C GLY A 157 13.33 -6.16 6.95
N ALA A 158 13.39 -7.41 7.44
CA ALA A 158 13.97 -8.52 6.69
C ALA A 158 13.21 -8.79 5.38
N MET A 159 11.87 -8.75 5.38
CA MET A 159 11.07 -8.89 4.16
C MET A 159 11.29 -7.71 3.20
N THR A 160 11.38 -6.49 3.72
CA THR A 160 11.68 -5.28 2.93
C THR A 160 13.06 -5.38 2.29
N ALA A 161 14.07 -5.83 3.04
CA ALA A 161 15.43 -6.02 2.55
C ALA A 161 15.49 -7.07 1.44
N LEU A 162 14.79 -8.20 1.62
CA LEU A 162 14.68 -9.24 0.59
C LEU A 162 14.07 -8.68 -0.70
N MET A 163 12.98 -7.93 -0.58
CA MET A 163 12.31 -7.34 -1.75
C MET A 163 13.19 -6.26 -2.42
N ALA A 164 13.96 -5.50 -1.65
CA ALA A 164 14.93 -4.55 -2.17
C ALA A 164 16.06 -5.24 -2.95
N ILE A 165 16.57 -6.38 -2.46
CA ILE A 165 17.58 -7.20 -3.17
C ILE A 165 17.01 -7.75 -4.48
N VAL A 166 15.78 -8.28 -4.46
CA VAL A 166 15.09 -8.76 -5.66
C VAL A 166 14.92 -7.64 -6.68
N SER A 167 14.52 -6.46 -6.23
CA SER A 167 14.35 -5.28 -7.09
C SER A 167 15.66 -4.80 -7.67
N ALA A 168 16.75 -4.76 -6.88
CA ALA A 168 18.08 -4.44 -7.36
C ALA A 168 18.56 -5.45 -8.41
N TRP A 169 18.39 -6.75 -8.16
CA TRP A 169 18.72 -7.79 -9.13
C TRP A 169 17.97 -7.63 -10.46
N LEU A 170 16.66 -7.37 -10.40
CA LEU A 170 15.83 -7.13 -11.60
C LEU A 170 16.23 -5.85 -12.33
N PHE A 171 16.56 -4.79 -11.60
CA PHE A 171 17.05 -3.55 -12.18
C PHE A 171 18.33 -3.79 -12.98
N TRP A 172 19.31 -4.50 -12.39
CA TRP A 172 20.59 -4.80 -13.04
C TRP A 172 20.43 -5.75 -14.25
N ARG A 173 19.43 -6.62 -14.24
CA ARG A 173 19.16 -7.60 -15.32
C ARG A 173 18.52 -7.02 -16.58
N GLY A 174 18.04 -5.78 -16.57
CA GLY A 174 17.35 -5.27 -17.76
C GLY A 174 16.75 -3.87 -17.74
N ALA A 175 17.13 -2.98 -16.81
CA ALA A 175 16.69 -1.58 -16.78
C ALA A 175 17.39 -0.71 -17.84
N HIS A 176 17.41 -1.14 -19.11
CA HIS A 176 18.13 -0.42 -20.18
C HIS A 176 17.24 0.50 -21.02
N VAL A 177 15.90 0.35 -20.92
CA VAL A 177 14.93 1.17 -21.66
C VAL A 177 14.04 1.91 -20.67
N ALA A 178 14.03 3.23 -20.71
CA ALA A 178 13.09 4.03 -19.93
C ALA A 178 11.66 3.73 -20.42
N ALA A 179 10.88 3.02 -19.61
CA ALA A 179 9.47 2.84 -19.87
C ALA A 179 8.73 4.10 -19.41
N ARG A 180 8.05 4.78 -20.33
CA ARG A 180 7.13 5.87 -19.97
C ARG A 180 5.96 5.26 -19.21
N VAL A 181 5.72 5.75 -18.01
CA VAL A 181 4.48 5.46 -17.29
C VAL A 181 3.44 6.42 -17.83
N ASP A 182 2.37 5.90 -18.41
CA ASP A 182 1.19 6.70 -18.73
C ASP A 182 0.25 6.61 -17.52
N VAL A 183 0.40 7.53 -16.57
CA VAL A 183 -0.44 7.60 -15.38
C VAL A 183 -1.66 8.45 -15.71
N SER A 184 -2.59 7.88 -16.46
CA SER A 184 -3.91 8.46 -16.68
C SER A 184 -4.90 7.86 -15.67
N GLY A 185 -4.84 8.28 -14.41
CA GLY A 185 -5.76 7.83 -13.34
C GLY A 185 -6.37 9.01 -12.57
N ASP A 186 -7.59 8.85 -12.04
CA ASP A 186 -8.20 9.83 -11.13
C ASP A 186 -7.40 9.83 -9.80
N PRO A 187 -6.80 10.96 -9.36
CA PRO A 187 -5.91 11.02 -8.20
C PRO A 187 -6.53 10.58 -6.88
N LEU A 188 -7.86 10.59 -6.81
CA LEU A 188 -8.63 10.23 -5.63
C LEU A 188 -9.81 9.35 -6.08
N GLU A 189 -9.56 8.05 -6.21
CA GLU A 189 -10.61 7.08 -6.52
C GLU A 189 -11.49 6.87 -5.29
N LEU A 190 -12.41 7.81 -5.02
CA LEU A 190 -13.33 7.75 -3.89
C LEU A 190 -14.18 6.47 -3.87
N ARG A 191 -14.44 5.89 -5.05
CA ARG A 191 -15.12 4.59 -5.19
C ARG A 191 -14.26 3.44 -4.65
N SER A 192 -12.99 3.43 -5.00
CA SER A 192 -12.01 2.48 -4.48
C SER A 192 -11.92 2.68 -2.96
N ALA A 193 -11.76 3.92 -2.49
CA ALA A 193 -11.76 4.33 -1.06
C ALA A 193 -12.93 3.75 -0.24
N VAL A 194 -14.16 3.90 -0.73
CA VAL A 194 -15.35 3.35 -0.06
C VAL A 194 -15.37 1.81 -0.13
N ALA A 195 -14.92 1.23 -1.23
CA ALA A 195 -14.74 -0.21 -1.33
C ALA A 195 -13.69 -0.74 -0.32
N PHE A 196 -12.65 0.03 0.03
CA PHE A 196 -11.72 -0.32 1.12
C PHE A 196 -12.44 -0.39 2.47
N GLY A 197 -13.23 0.62 2.81
CA GLY A 197 -13.98 0.62 4.07
C GLY A 197 -14.90 -0.60 4.19
N LEU A 198 -15.55 -0.97 3.09
CA LEU A 198 -16.42 -2.14 3.04
C LEU A 198 -15.64 -3.47 3.12
N LEU A 199 -14.51 -3.58 2.43
CA LEU A 199 -13.62 -4.75 2.51
C LEU A 199 -13.08 -4.92 3.93
N TYR A 200 -12.67 -3.84 4.59
CA TYR A 200 -12.21 -3.85 5.97
C TYR A 200 -13.27 -4.39 6.94
N VAL A 201 -14.54 -3.95 6.79
CA VAL A 201 -15.66 -4.51 7.59
C VAL A 201 -15.83 -6.00 7.35
N LEU A 202 -15.79 -6.44 6.09
CA LEU A 202 -15.90 -7.86 5.74
C LEU A 202 -14.75 -8.68 6.33
N VAL A 203 -13.53 -8.14 6.32
CA VAL A 203 -12.35 -8.79 6.90
C VAL A 203 -12.45 -8.85 8.42
N LEU A 204 -12.88 -7.79 9.09
CA LEU A 204 -13.12 -7.78 10.54
C LEU A 204 -14.15 -8.84 10.95
N LEU A 205 -15.30 -8.85 10.27
CA LEU A 205 -16.35 -9.84 10.52
C LEU A 205 -15.86 -11.26 10.20
N GLY A 206 -15.12 -11.42 9.10
CA GLY A 206 -14.51 -12.68 8.70
C GLY A 206 -13.52 -13.19 9.75
N VAL A 207 -12.60 -12.35 10.21
CA VAL A 207 -11.64 -12.67 11.28
C VAL A 207 -12.36 -13.05 12.57
N ALA A 208 -13.36 -12.29 13.00
CA ALA A 208 -14.12 -12.57 14.22
C ALA A 208 -14.86 -13.91 14.14
N ALA A 209 -15.58 -14.16 13.03
CA ALA A 209 -16.31 -15.39 12.79
C ALA A 209 -15.36 -16.60 12.66
N VAL A 210 -14.24 -16.42 11.98
CA VAL A 210 -13.21 -17.45 11.79
C VAL A 210 -12.57 -17.82 13.11
N ARG A 211 -12.26 -16.84 13.96
CA ARG A 211 -11.70 -17.10 15.29
C ARG A 211 -12.65 -17.90 16.16
N GLU A 212 -13.95 -17.58 16.15
CA GLU A 212 -14.96 -18.28 16.95
C GLU A 212 -15.19 -19.72 16.45
N HIS A 213 -15.21 -19.95 15.14
CA HIS A 213 -15.62 -21.25 14.57
C HIS A 213 -14.46 -22.16 14.15
N PHE A 214 -13.30 -21.60 13.81
CA PHE A 214 -12.19 -22.31 13.16
C PHE A 214 -10.82 -22.14 13.86
N GLY A 215 -10.75 -21.30 14.90
CA GLY A 215 -9.52 -21.07 15.68
C GLY A 215 -8.47 -20.21 14.97
N GLU A 216 -7.31 -20.04 15.61
CA GLU A 216 -6.27 -19.07 15.19
C GLU A 216 -5.62 -19.42 13.84
N GLY A 217 -5.51 -20.70 13.49
CA GLY A 217 -4.89 -21.14 12.23
C GLY A 217 -5.61 -20.62 10.97
N ALA A 218 -6.92 -20.36 11.07
CA ALA A 218 -7.72 -19.86 9.97
C ALA A 218 -7.61 -18.33 9.78
N LEU A 219 -7.03 -17.60 10.74
CA LEU A 219 -6.71 -16.18 10.60
C LEU A 219 -5.70 -15.92 9.47
N TYR A 220 -4.77 -16.85 9.27
CA TYR A 220 -3.81 -16.78 8.16
C TYR A 220 -4.48 -16.94 6.80
N THR A 221 -5.55 -17.73 6.70
CA THR A 221 -6.35 -17.84 5.47
C THR A 221 -7.07 -16.53 5.17
N VAL A 222 -7.66 -15.90 6.18
CA VAL A 222 -8.29 -14.58 6.03
C VAL A 222 -7.26 -13.52 5.63
N ALA A 223 -6.08 -13.53 6.25
CA ALA A 223 -4.99 -12.65 5.90
C ALA A 223 -4.52 -12.83 4.44
N ALA A 224 -4.42 -14.08 3.97
CA ALA A 224 -4.07 -14.38 2.59
C ALA A 224 -5.14 -13.88 1.59
N ILE A 225 -6.43 -14.12 1.87
CA ILE A 225 -7.53 -13.66 1.00
C ILE A 225 -7.61 -12.13 0.98
N SER A 226 -7.52 -11.50 2.16
CA SER A 226 -7.54 -10.05 2.30
C SER A 226 -6.36 -9.41 1.58
N GLY A 227 -5.15 -9.90 1.86
CA GLY A 227 -3.91 -9.39 1.25
C GLY A 227 -3.81 -9.61 -0.26
N LEU A 228 -4.49 -10.61 -0.82
CA LEU A 228 -4.62 -10.78 -2.28
C LEU A 228 -5.29 -9.55 -2.93
N THR A 229 -6.25 -8.97 -2.23
CA THR A 229 -7.07 -7.86 -2.70
C THR A 229 -6.39 -6.54 -2.33
N ASP A 230 -5.93 -6.41 -1.08
CA ASP A 230 -5.28 -5.22 -0.59
C ASP A 230 -4.39 -5.48 0.65
N VAL A 231 -3.12 -5.11 0.56
CA VAL A 231 -2.15 -5.30 1.67
C VAL A 231 -2.31 -4.23 2.75
N ASP A 232 -2.78 -3.04 2.38
CA ASP A 232 -2.91 -1.92 3.29
C ASP A 232 -4.07 -2.21 4.26
N ALA A 233 -5.18 -2.76 3.72
CA ALA A 233 -6.33 -3.16 4.52
C ALA A 233 -5.99 -4.24 5.58
N ILE A 234 -5.25 -5.30 5.20
CA ILE A 234 -4.82 -6.33 6.16
C ILE A 234 -3.80 -5.77 7.15
N THR A 235 -2.94 -4.84 6.74
CA THR A 235 -1.94 -4.21 7.62
C THR A 235 -2.61 -3.36 8.69
N LEU A 236 -3.48 -2.43 8.28
CA LEU A 236 -4.17 -1.52 9.19
C LEU A 236 -5.08 -2.28 10.16
N SER A 237 -5.87 -3.24 9.66
CA SER A 237 -6.72 -4.08 10.51
C SER A 237 -5.92 -4.90 11.52
N THR A 238 -4.82 -5.51 11.09
CA THR A 238 -3.99 -6.34 11.97
C THR A 238 -3.28 -5.48 13.02
N ALA A 239 -2.73 -4.32 12.63
CA ALA A 239 -2.12 -3.38 13.57
C ALA A 239 -3.12 -2.93 14.65
N GLN A 240 -4.35 -2.60 14.25
CA GLN A 240 -5.40 -2.20 15.17
C GLN A 240 -5.82 -3.34 16.11
N MET A 241 -5.98 -4.56 15.59
CA MET A 241 -6.30 -5.73 16.42
C MET A 241 -5.21 -6.06 17.45
N ILE A 242 -3.92 -5.84 17.13
CA ILE A 242 -2.84 -5.97 18.11
C ILE A 242 -2.97 -4.89 19.19
N GLY A 243 -3.23 -3.64 18.79
CA GLY A 243 -3.42 -2.52 19.72
C GLY A 243 -4.59 -2.72 20.69
N GLU A 244 -5.67 -3.34 20.23
CA GLU A 244 -6.83 -3.72 21.05
C GLU A 244 -6.63 -5.03 21.84
N SER A 245 -5.43 -5.61 21.83
CA SER A 245 -5.11 -6.90 22.47
C SER A 245 -6.02 -8.05 22.01
N ARG A 246 -6.59 -7.96 20.80
CA ARG A 246 -7.42 -9.03 20.23
C ARG A 246 -6.58 -10.17 19.66
N ILE A 247 -5.39 -9.85 19.16
CA ILE A 247 -4.39 -10.80 18.68
C ILE A 247 -3.03 -10.43 19.26
N ASP A 248 -2.15 -11.42 19.42
CA ASP A 248 -0.79 -11.19 19.87
C ASP A 248 0.10 -10.64 18.74
N LEU A 249 1.25 -10.10 19.13
CA LEU A 249 2.22 -9.54 18.19
C LEU A 249 2.70 -10.61 17.18
N ASP A 250 2.91 -11.86 17.62
CA ASP A 250 3.47 -12.91 16.77
C ASP A 250 2.50 -13.31 15.66
N THR A 251 1.23 -13.52 15.99
CA THR A 251 0.19 -13.77 14.98
C THR A 251 0.04 -12.56 14.05
N GLY A 252 0.07 -11.35 14.60
CA GLY A 252 -0.15 -10.13 13.83
C GLY A 252 0.88 -9.88 12.74
N TRP A 253 2.19 -9.93 13.05
CA TRP A 253 3.20 -9.71 12.00
C TRP A 253 3.18 -10.84 10.95
N ARG A 254 2.89 -12.08 11.35
CA ARG A 254 2.74 -13.22 10.42
C ARG A 254 1.57 -13.01 9.46
N MET A 255 0.42 -12.55 9.94
CA MET A 255 -0.73 -12.22 9.10
C MET A 255 -0.38 -11.15 8.06
N ILE A 256 0.33 -10.09 8.45
CA ILE A 256 0.76 -9.02 7.54
C ILE A 256 1.69 -9.56 6.46
N VAL A 257 2.69 -10.37 6.83
CA VAL A 257 3.63 -10.97 5.87
C VAL A 257 2.91 -11.94 4.93
N ILE A 258 1.99 -12.77 5.43
CA ILE A 258 1.18 -13.68 4.59
C ILE A 258 0.33 -12.89 3.60
N GLY A 259 -0.32 -11.81 4.04
CA GLY A 259 -1.06 -10.91 3.16
C GLY A 259 -0.17 -10.30 2.07
N ALA A 260 1.03 -9.83 2.43
CA ALA A 260 1.99 -9.30 1.48
C ALA A 260 2.49 -10.34 0.47
N ILE A 261 2.72 -11.59 0.91
CA ILE A 261 3.08 -12.72 0.05
C ILE A 261 1.94 -13.03 -0.93
N ALA A 262 0.68 -13.04 -0.47
CA ALA A 262 -0.48 -13.23 -1.33
C ALA A 262 -0.57 -12.15 -2.41
N ASN A 263 -0.35 -10.88 -2.07
CA ASN A 263 -0.30 -9.77 -3.02
C ASN A 263 0.83 -9.92 -4.07
N LEU A 264 2.02 -10.37 -3.63
CA LEU A 264 3.11 -10.69 -4.56
C LEU A 264 2.69 -11.83 -5.51
N GLY A 265 2.04 -12.87 -4.99
CA GLY A 265 1.46 -13.95 -5.79
C GLY A 265 0.44 -13.45 -6.82
N PHE A 266 -0.45 -12.54 -6.42
CA PHE A 266 -1.44 -11.92 -7.31
C PHE A 266 -0.76 -11.16 -8.47
N LYS A 267 0.24 -10.33 -8.16
CA LYS A 267 1.01 -9.59 -9.17
C LYS A 267 1.81 -10.51 -10.09
N ALA A 268 2.39 -11.58 -9.55
CA ALA A 268 3.02 -12.62 -10.36
C ALA A 268 2.00 -13.27 -11.32
N GLY A 269 0.76 -13.51 -10.88
CA GLY A 269 -0.35 -13.97 -11.71
C GLY A 269 -0.74 -12.98 -12.82
N ILE A 270 -0.80 -11.68 -12.51
CA ILE A 270 -1.01 -10.61 -13.51
C ILE A 270 0.09 -10.66 -14.59
N VAL A 271 1.36 -10.75 -14.17
CA VAL A 271 2.48 -10.81 -15.13
C VAL A 271 2.47 -12.12 -15.92
N ALA A 272 2.12 -13.24 -15.29
CA ALA A 272 2.01 -14.55 -15.95
C ALA A 272 0.94 -14.56 -17.05
N THR A 273 -0.15 -13.82 -16.88
CA THR A 273 -1.26 -13.75 -17.84
C THR A 273 -1.04 -12.68 -18.92
N LEU A 274 -0.58 -11.49 -18.53
CA LEU A 274 -0.54 -10.31 -19.40
C LEU A 274 0.86 -9.96 -19.94
N GLY A 275 1.93 -10.44 -19.31
CA GLY A 275 3.31 -10.09 -19.61
C GLY A 275 3.93 -10.82 -20.80
N ASP A 276 5.07 -10.32 -21.27
CA ASP A 276 5.97 -11.02 -22.22
C ASP A 276 6.71 -12.21 -21.56
N ARG A 277 7.15 -13.19 -22.36
CA ARG A 277 7.88 -14.39 -21.88
C ARG A 277 9.10 -14.04 -21.02
N ARG A 278 9.91 -13.05 -21.43
CA ARG A 278 11.09 -12.64 -20.65
C ARG A 278 10.67 -12.05 -19.31
N MET A 279 9.61 -11.25 -19.29
CA MET A 279 9.08 -10.65 -18.08
C MET A 279 8.52 -11.70 -17.12
N LYS A 280 7.76 -12.68 -17.62
CA LYS A 280 7.24 -13.81 -16.82
C LYS A 280 8.34 -14.56 -16.09
N HIS A 281 9.44 -14.86 -16.80
CA HIS A 281 10.57 -15.56 -16.21
C HIS A 281 11.29 -14.72 -15.15
N LEU A 282 11.53 -13.44 -15.43
CA LEU A 282 12.18 -12.53 -14.49
C LEU A 282 11.36 -12.32 -13.21
N VAL A 283 10.08 -11.97 -13.35
CA VAL A 283 9.17 -11.77 -12.20
C VAL A 283 8.91 -13.09 -11.49
N GLY A 284 8.75 -14.20 -12.21
CA GLY A 284 8.55 -15.51 -11.61
C GLY A 284 9.70 -15.92 -10.69
N ILE A 285 10.95 -15.72 -11.11
CA ILE A 285 12.13 -15.97 -10.27
C ILE A 285 12.17 -14.97 -9.11
N GLY A 286 12.11 -13.67 -9.39
CA GLY A 286 12.26 -12.64 -8.36
C GLY A 286 11.19 -12.74 -7.27
N PHE A 287 9.92 -12.83 -7.67
CA PHE A 287 8.80 -12.93 -6.74
C PHE A 287 8.71 -14.32 -6.12
N GLY A 288 9.11 -15.38 -6.84
CA GLY A 288 9.24 -16.71 -6.26
C GLY A 288 10.24 -16.76 -5.09
N VAL A 289 11.40 -16.10 -5.25
CA VAL A 289 12.39 -15.95 -4.16
C VAL A 289 11.82 -15.12 -3.01
N ALA A 290 11.14 -14.01 -3.29
CA ALA A 290 10.52 -13.19 -2.25
C ALA A 290 9.43 -13.95 -1.48
N ILE A 291 8.57 -14.69 -2.17
CA ILE A 291 7.50 -15.52 -1.59
C ILE A 291 8.10 -16.64 -0.73
N ALA A 292 9.09 -17.36 -1.26
CA ALA A 292 9.75 -18.44 -0.52
C ALA A 292 10.48 -17.91 0.73
N GLY A 293 11.18 -16.77 0.60
CA GLY A 293 11.84 -16.13 1.73
C GLY A 293 10.86 -15.60 2.77
N GLY A 294 9.72 -15.03 2.35
CA GLY A 294 8.66 -14.61 3.26
C GLY A 294 8.01 -15.79 3.99
N LEU A 295 7.75 -16.91 3.29
CA LEU A 295 7.25 -18.14 3.93
C LEU A 295 8.27 -18.72 4.92
N ALA A 296 9.56 -18.73 4.55
CA ALA A 296 10.62 -19.15 5.46
C ALA A 296 10.69 -18.24 6.69
N LEU A 297 10.52 -16.92 6.52
CA LEU A 297 10.47 -15.97 7.62
C LEU A 297 9.29 -16.27 8.53
N VAL A 298 8.08 -16.48 7.99
CA VAL A 298 6.91 -16.87 8.78
C VAL A 298 7.18 -18.19 9.53
N LEU A 299 7.73 -19.21 8.89
CA LEU A 299 7.86 -20.54 9.51
C LEU A 299 9.03 -20.65 10.50
N LEU A 300 10.14 -19.94 10.26
CA LEU A 300 11.40 -20.13 10.98
C LEU A 300 11.73 -18.99 11.95
N TRP A 301 11.03 -17.86 11.91
CA TRP A 301 11.30 -16.77 12.83
C TRP A 301 10.92 -17.17 14.26
N PRO A 302 11.82 -16.98 15.25
CA PRO A 302 11.55 -17.33 16.64
C PRO A 302 10.32 -16.60 17.16
N SER A 303 9.38 -17.31 17.76
CA SER A 303 8.26 -16.71 18.48
C SER A 303 8.81 -15.85 19.62
N THR A 304 8.29 -14.64 19.82
CA THR A 304 8.75 -13.69 20.85
C THR A 304 8.39 -14.09 22.30
N GLY A 305 8.37 -15.38 22.62
CA GLY A 305 7.97 -15.91 23.93
C GLY A 305 8.62 -17.23 24.35
N SER A 306 9.75 -17.64 23.73
CA SER A 306 10.58 -18.78 24.19
C SER A 306 11.85 -18.30 24.87
#